data_AF-A0AAU9IC47-F1
#
_entry.id   AF-A0AAU9IC47-F1
#
_cell.length_a   1.000
_cell.length_b   1.000
_cell.length_c   1.000
_cell.angle_alpha   90.00
_cell.angle_beta   90.00
_cell.angle_gamma   90.00
#
_symmetry.space_group_name_H-M   'P 1'
#
loop_
_entity.id
_entity.type
_entity.pdbx_description
1 polymer ?
#
loop_
_entity_poly.entity_id
_entity_poly.type
_entity_poly.pdbx_seq_one_letter_code
_entity_poly.pdbx_strand_id
1 'polypeptide(L)'
;MEMRRTDAANRGDLSPISPFTQFCLTSLPPIGAFSIRAESEAMDIEKEEVKPEAAPQAPTPCGCQKTHCLKLYCECFANGRYCVGCNCHNCHNLSSYEEIRTESVRQILERNPAAFRQDAATSHKACHCKRSNCIKKYCECYEDSRPCTPLCKCEGCQNMGNQ
;
A
#
# COMPACT_ATOMS: atom_id res chain seq x y z
N MET A 1 3.69 44.34 -53.08
CA MET A 1 3.89 44.45 -51.62
C MET A 1 4.56 43.16 -51.16
N GLU A 2 5.82 42.99 -51.52
CA GLU A 2 7.00 43.42 -50.75
C GLU A 2 7.19 42.61 -49.47
N MET A 3 8.22 41.79 -49.55
CA MET A 3 8.86 41.04 -48.48
C MET A 3 9.49 42.01 -47.49
N ARG A 4 9.45 41.69 -46.19
CA ARG A 4 10.54 42.04 -45.27
C ARG A 4 10.86 40.86 -44.37
N ARG A 5 12.05 40.31 -44.64
CA ARG A 5 12.86 39.50 -43.73
C ARG A 5 13.32 40.37 -42.57
N THR A 6 13.38 39.79 -41.38
CA THR A 6 14.43 40.10 -40.41
C THR A 6 14.81 38.83 -39.68
N ASP A 7 16.02 38.35 -39.97
CA ASP A 7 16.79 37.41 -39.16
C ASP A 7 17.18 38.04 -37.82
N ALA A 8 17.14 37.27 -36.73
CA ALA A 8 17.96 37.51 -35.55
C ALA A 8 18.21 36.19 -34.81
N ALA A 9 19.41 35.66 -35.00
CA ALA A 9 20.01 34.64 -34.15
C ALA A 9 20.32 35.22 -32.76
N ASN A 10 20.03 34.51 -31.67
CA ASN A 10 20.90 34.59 -30.49
C ASN A 10 20.77 33.36 -29.57
N ARG A 11 21.90 32.64 -29.53
CA ARG A 11 22.63 32.03 -28.40
C ARG A 11 21.82 31.45 -27.24
N GLY A 12 22.15 30.18 -26.98
CA GLY A 12 21.72 29.42 -25.82
C GLY A 12 22.02 30.15 -24.51
N ASP A 13 21.02 30.12 -23.64
CA ASP A 13 21.15 30.52 -22.26
C ASP A 13 21.04 29.25 -21.40
N LEU A 14 22.18 28.89 -20.81
CA LEU A 14 22.31 27.85 -19.80
C LEU A 14 21.50 28.30 -18.59
N SER A 15 20.40 27.59 -18.34
CA SER A 15 19.55 27.87 -17.18
C SER A 15 20.33 27.68 -15.87
N PRO A 16 20.11 28.55 -14.87
CA PRO A 16 20.91 28.60 -13.65
C PRO A 16 20.75 27.35 -12.78
N ILE A 17 21.89 26.86 -12.31
CA ILE A 17 22.04 25.71 -11.43
C ILE A 17 21.40 26.05 -10.08
N SER A 18 20.57 25.12 -9.58
CA SER A 18 19.86 25.20 -8.30
C SER A 18 20.81 25.44 -7.11
N PRO A 19 20.43 26.29 -6.13
CA PRO A 19 21.26 26.71 -4.99
C PRO A 19 21.60 25.59 -3.97
N PHE A 20 21.20 24.34 -4.23
CA PHE A 20 21.43 23.21 -3.33
C PHE A 20 22.81 22.53 -3.48
N THR A 21 23.64 22.93 -4.45
CA THR A 21 24.93 22.27 -4.72
C THR A 21 26.15 22.97 -4.10
N GLN A 22 26.00 24.09 -3.40
CA GLN A 22 27.13 24.91 -2.93
C GLN A 22 27.39 24.88 -1.42
N PHE A 23 26.88 23.90 -0.68
CA PHE A 23 27.05 23.84 0.78
C PHE A 23 27.96 22.71 1.32
N CYS A 24 28.54 21.86 0.47
CA CYS A 24 29.27 20.66 0.92
C CYS A 24 30.81 20.75 0.91
N LEU A 25 31.44 21.93 0.86
CA LEU A 25 32.92 22.03 0.76
C LEU A 25 33.64 22.99 1.72
N THR A 26 33.00 23.62 2.71
CA THR A 26 33.67 24.70 3.48
C THR A 26 33.58 24.66 5.01
N SER A 27 33.50 23.49 5.65
CA SER A 27 33.98 23.35 7.05
C SER A 27 34.07 21.90 7.51
N LEU A 28 35.21 21.25 7.25
CA LEU A 28 35.64 20.15 8.12
C LEU A 28 36.55 20.77 9.20
N PRO A 29 36.25 20.59 10.50
CA PRO A 29 37.18 20.94 11.56
C PRO A 29 38.40 20.01 11.56
N PRO A 30 39.58 20.48 12.00
CA PRO A 30 40.78 19.66 12.06
C PRO A 30 40.62 18.52 13.07
N ILE A 31 41.11 17.34 12.69
CA ILE A 31 41.17 16.14 13.52
C ILE A 31 42.16 16.41 14.65
N GLY A 32 41.64 16.78 15.83
CA GLY A 32 42.47 17.17 16.97
C GLY A 32 41.74 17.05 18.29
N ALA A 33 41.95 15.91 18.95
CA ALA A 33 41.87 15.68 20.40
C ALA A 33 40.59 16.13 21.14
N PHE A 34 39.54 15.30 21.08
CA PHE A 34 38.54 15.25 22.15
C PHE A 34 38.81 14.00 23.00
N SER A 35 39.27 14.22 24.23
CA SER A 35 39.43 13.18 25.24
C SER A 35 38.07 12.88 25.85
N ILE A 36 37.42 11.80 25.41
CA ILE A 36 36.15 11.34 26.01
C ILE A 36 36.49 10.45 27.20
N ARG A 37 36.07 10.88 28.39
CA ARG A 37 36.10 10.04 29.60
C ARG A 37 35.18 8.84 29.39
N ALA A 38 35.74 7.65 29.54
CA ALA A 38 34.98 6.41 29.63
C ALA A 38 34.36 6.31 31.03
N GLU A 39 33.04 6.42 31.11
CA GLU A 39 32.27 5.89 32.24
C GLU A 39 31.36 4.79 31.68
N SER A 40 31.55 3.60 32.22
CA SER A 40 30.91 2.36 31.83
C SER A 40 29.53 2.25 32.49
N GLU A 41 28.48 2.53 31.74
CA GLU A 41 27.16 2.00 32.04
C GLU A 41 26.80 1.03 30.92
N ALA A 42 27.02 -0.25 31.20
CA ALA A 42 26.56 -1.35 30.34
C ALA A 42 25.03 -1.38 30.42
N MET A 43 24.36 -0.81 29.42
CA MET A 43 22.95 -1.09 29.19
C MET A 43 22.87 -2.45 28.49
N ASP A 44 22.35 -3.44 29.19
CA ASP A 44 22.00 -4.74 28.63
C ASP A 44 20.95 -4.55 27.53
N ILE A 45 21.40 -4.62 26.27
CA ILE A 45 20.52 -4.70 25.12
C ILE A 45 19.95 -6.12 25.10
N GLU A 46 18.78 -6.28 25.71
CA GLU A 46 17.97 -7.47 25.49
C GLU A 46 17.67 -7.56 23.98
N LYS A 47 18.17 -8.62 23.35
CA LYS A 47 17.83 -8.97 21.97
C LYS A 47 16.34 -9.29 21.91
N GLU A 48 15.52 -8.30 21.61
CA GLU A 48 14.17 -8.55 21.14
C GLU A 48 14.29 -9.20 19.75
N GLU A 49 13.98 -10.49 19.66
CA GLU A 49 13.93 -11.21 18.40
C GLU A 49 12.77 -10.64 17.56
N VAL A 50 13.10 -9.70 16.67
CA VAL A 50 12.17 -9.21 15.66
C VAL A 50 11.78 -10.40 14.78
N LYS A 51 10.60 -10.95 15.04
CA LYS A 51 9.94 -11.97 14.21
C LYS A 51 9.97 -11.46 12.76
N PRO A 52 10.49 -12.24 11.80
CA PRO A 52 10.62 -11.76 10.43
C PRO A 52 9.24 -11.38 9.91
N GLU A 53 9.05 -10.08 9.70
CA GLU A 53 7.94 -9.57 8.91
C GLU A 53 8.03 -10.26 7.56
N ALA A 54 7.00 -11.04 7.24
CA ALA A 54 6.96 -11.84 6.02
C ALA A 54 7.26 -10.91 4.83
N ALA A 55 8.28 -11.26 4.04
CA ALA A 55 8.62 -10.55 2.81
C ALA A 55 7.36 -10.32 1.96
N PRO A 56 7.25 -9.21 1.20
CA PRO A 56 6.06 -8.90 0.42
C PRO A 56 5.74 -10.07 -0.51
N GLN A 57 4.72 -10.84 -0.18
CA GLN A 57 4.36 -12.00 -1.00
C GLN A 57 3.88 -11.48 -2.35
N ALA A 58 4.44 -12.04 -3.43
CA ALA A 58 4.03 -11.68 -4.78
C ALA A 58 2.51 -11.87 -4.92
N PRO A 59 1.77 -10.92 -5.54
CA PRO A 59 0.31 -10.97 -5.54
C PRO A 59 -0.22 -12.20 -6.29
N THR A 60 -1.05 -13.01 -5.62
CA THR A 60 -1.68 -14.19 -6.22
C THR A 60 -2.50 -13.83 -7.48
N PRO A 61 -2.38 -14.57 -8.59
CA PRO A 61 -3.21 -14.36 -9.77
C PRO A 61 -4.66 -14.79 -9.50
N CYS A 62 -5.64 -13.97 -9.91
CA CYS A 62 -7.05 -14.30 -9.70
C CYS A 62 -7.59 -15.30 -10.74
N GLY A 63 -8.66 -16.03 -10.36
CA GLY A 63 -9.38 -16.99 -11.22
C GLY A 63 -10.84 -16.62 -11.47
N CYS A 64 -11.16 -15.32 -11.58
CA CYS A 64 -12.53 -14.84 -11.65
C CYS A 64 -13.26 -15.27 -12.94
N GLN A 65 -14.51 -15.72 -12.84
CA GLN A 65 -15.32 -16.15 -13.99
C GLN A 65 -16.49 -15.23 -14.34
N LYS A 66 -17.08 -14.54 -13.34
CA LYS A 66 -18.38 -13.85 -13.50
C LYS A 66 -18.35 -12.34 -13.21
N THR A 67 -17.22 -11.84 -12.73
CA THR A 67 -17.13 -10.48 -12.21
C THR A 67 -16.55 -9.51 -13.21
N HIS A 68 -16.04 -10.01 -14.35
CA HIS A 68 -15.18 -9.27 -15.28
C HIS A 68 -14.00 -8.57 -14.58
N CYS A 69 -13.66 -9.03 -13.37
CA CYS A 69 -12.72 -8.41 -12.46
C CYS A 69 -13.07 -6.96 -12.07
N LEU A 70 -14.33 -6.55 -12.17
CA LEU A 70 -14.80 -5.19 -11.83
C LEU A 70 -15.62 -5.15 -10.53
N LYS A 71 -15.44 -6.15 -9.67
CA LYS A 71 -16.12 -6.26 -8.37
C LYS A 71 -15.09 -6.65 -7.30
N LEU A 72 -15.34 -6.26 -6.05
CA LEU A 72 -14.45 -6.53 -4.90
C LEU A 72 -14.25 -8.03 -4.59
N TYR A 73 -15.03 -8.93 -5.21
CA TYR A 73 -14.74 -10.37 -5.18
C TYR A 73 -13.44 -10.74 -5.90
N CYS A 74 -12.95 -9.88 -6.80
CA CYS A 74 -11.65 -10.02 -7.42
C CYS A 74 -10.61 -9.35 -6.53
N GLU A 75 -9.66 -10.13 -6.01
CA GLU A 75 -8.57 -9.61 -5.17
C GLU A 75 -7.70 -8.58 -5.90
N CYS A 76 -7.52 -8.70 -7.23
CA CYS A 76 -6.77 -7.69 -7.99
C CYS A 76 -7.47 -6.34 -7.90
N PHE A 77 -8.76 -6.32 -8.21
CA PHE A 77 -9.57 -5.11 -8.20
C PHE A 77 -9.81 -4.55 -6.79
N ALA A 78 -10.04 -5.41 -5.80
CA ALA A 78 -10.19 -5.00 -4.41
C ALA A 78 -8.94 -4.30 -3.86
N ASN A 79 -7.76 -4.73 -4.30
CA ASN A 79 -6.48 -4.10 -3.97
C ASN A 79 -6.13 -2.90 -4.88
N GLY A 80 -7.06 -2.46 -5.75
CA GLY A 80 -6.84 -1.33 -6.65
C GLY A 80 -5.87 -1.59 -7.81
N ARG A 81 -5.41 -2.83 -8.00
CA ARG A 81 -4.45 -3.20 -9.05
C ARG A 81 -5.14 -3.76 -10.30
N TYR A 82 -4.50 -3.59 -11.44
CA TYR A 82 -4.89 -4.29 -12.67
C TYR A 82 -4.60 -5.78 -12.57
N CYS A 83 -5.35 -6.58 -13.33
CA CYS A 83 -5.01 -7.99 -13.52
C CYS A 83 -3.77 -8.10 -14.42
N VAL A 84 -2.74 -8.79 -13.96
CA VAL A 84 -1.52 -9.09 -14.71
C VAL A 84 -1.25 -10.59 -14.57
N GLY A 85 -1.14 -11.31 -15.68
CA GLY A 85 -0.89 -12.76 -15.67
C GLY A 85 -1.93 -13.58 -14.90
N CYS A 86 -3.20 -13.16 -14.89
CA CYS A 86 -4.27 -13.82 -14.14
C CYS A 86 -5.00 -14.90 -14.96
N ASN A 87 -5.65 -15.83 -14.26
CA ASN A 87 -6.44 -16.93 -14.83
C ASN A 87 -7.94 -16.58 -14.97
N CYS A 88 -8.29 -15.30 -15.00
CA CYS A 88 -9.67 -14.83 -15.07
C CYS A 88 -10.22 -14.83 -16.50
N HIS A 89 -11.53 -15.05 -16.64
CA HIS A 89 -12.23 -15.03 -17.93
C HIS A 89 -12.93 -13.69 -18.18
N ASN A 90 -12.90 -13.23 -19.44
CA ASN A 90 -13.49 -11.96 -19.91
C ASN A 90 -13.14 -10.78 -18.99
N CYS A 91 -11.84 -10.59 -18.73
CA CYS A 91 -11.34 -9.60 -17.79
C CYS A 91 -11.43 -8.18 -18.36
N HIS A 92 -12.09 -7.28 -17.63
CA HIS A 92 -12.13 -5.84 -17.93
C HIS A 92 -11.34 -5.03 -16.89
N ASN A 93 -10.62 -5.67 -15.97
CA ASN A 93 -9.68 -5.00 -15.06
C ASN A 93 -8.29 -4.89 -15.71
N LEU A 94 -8.25 -4.23 -16.86
CA LEU A 94 -7.07 -3.97 -17.69
C LEU A 94 -7.04 -2.47 -18.03
N SER A 95 -5.87 -1.91 -18.30
CA SER A 95 -5.72 -0.50 -18.68
C SER A 95 -6.48 -0.15 -19.97
N SER A 96 -6.71 -1.13 -20.86
CA SER A 96 -7.50 -0.97 -22.08
C SER A 96 -9.00 -0.73 -21.83
N TYR A 97 -9.51 -1.07 -20.65
CA TYR A 97 -10.93 -0.92 -20.27
C TYR A 97 -11.10 0.11 -19.14
N GLU A 98 -10.23 1.11 -19.07
CA GLU A 98 -10.17 2.05 -17.95
C GLU A 98 -11.47 2.84 -17.75
N GLU A 99 -12.20 3.16 -18.81
CA GLU A 99 -13.49 3.84 -18.71
C GLU A 99 -14.51 3.01 -17.91
N ILE A 100 -14.66 1.72 -18.28
CA ILE A 100 -15.58 0.79 -17.61
C ILE A 100 -15.10 0.50 -16.18
N ARG A 101 -13.78 0.40 -15.99
CA ARG A 101 -13.16 0.19 -14.67
C ARG A 101 -13.43 1.37 -13.75
N THR A 102 -13.21 2.60 -14.22
CA THR A 102 -13.43 3.83 -13.46
C THR A 102 -14.90 3.99 -13.06
N GLU A 103 -15.83 3.71 -13.96
CA GLU A 103 -17.26 3.73 -13.63
C GLU A 103 -17.62 2.69 -12.56
N SER A 104 -17.02 1.50 -12.64
CA SER A 104 -17.22 0.46 -11.61
C SER A 104 -16.67 0.90 -10.25
N VAL A 105 -15.49 1.53 -10.21
CA VAL A 105 -14.91 2.11 -9.00
C VAL A 105 -15.82 3.20 -8.42
N ARG A 106 -16.32 4.11 -9.27
CA ARG A 106 -17.24 5.18 -8.88
C ARG A 106 -18.51 4.64 -8.20
N GLN A 107 -19.18 3.66 -8.82
CA GLN A 107 -20.39 3.03 -8.27
C GLN A 107 -20.15 2.28 -6.95
N ILE A 108 -18.94 1.78 -6.71
CA ILE A 108 -18.57 1.13 -5.46
C ILE A 108 -18.33 2.18 -4.37
N LEU A 109 -17.61 3.26 -4.68
CA LEU A 109 -17.35 4.35 -3.75
C LEU A 109 -18.63 5.11 -3.36
N GLU A 110 -19.57 5.27 -4.28
CA GLU A 110 -20.88 5.88 -4.01
C GLU A 110 -21.67 5.08 -2.94
N ARG A 111 -21.53 3.75 -2.94
CA ARG A 111 -22.17 2.86 -1.95
C ARG A 111 -21.37 2.74 -0.66
N ASN A 112 -20.04 2.75 -0.76
CA ASN A 112 -19.14 2.66 0.37
C ASN A 112 -17.83 3.44 0.07
N PRO A 113 -17.68 4.67 0.60
CA PRO A 113 -16.48 5.48 0.37
C PRO A 113 -15.18 4.84 0.87
N ALA A 114 -15.27 3.90 1.82
CA ALA A 114 -14.11 3.20 2.37
C ALA A 114 -13.81 1.86 1.66
N ALA A 115 -14.45 1.56 0.53
CA ALA A 115 -14.35 0.25 -0.14
C ALA A 115 -12.93 -0.12 -0.61
N PHE A 116 -12.09 0.86 -0.95
CA PHE A 116 -10.73 0.66 -1.48
C PHE A 116 -9.63 1.15 -0.51
N ARG A 117 -9.97 1.47 0.73
CA ARG A 117 -8.96 1.87 1.72
C ARG A 117 -8.16 0.64 2.15
N GLN A 118 -6.84 0.68 1.97
CA GLN A 118 -5.92 -0.40 2.34
C GLN A 118 -5.55 -0.41 3.83
N ASP A 119 -6.12 0.52 4.62
CA ASP A 119 -5.86 0.69 6.06
C ASP A 119 -6.57 -0.40 6.90
N ALA A 120 -6.35 -1.67 6.55
CA ALA A 120 -6.89 -2.83 7.27
C ALA A 120 -6.07 -3.16 8.54
N ALA A 121 -4.85 -2.64 8.66
CA ALA A 121 -3.97 -2.96 9.79
C ALA A 121 -4.43 -2.34 11.13
N THR A 122 -5.16 -1.22 11.10
CA THR A 122 -5.52 -0.50 12.34
C THR A 122 -7.03 -0.49 12.60
N SER A 123 -7.87 -0.73 11.59
CA SER A 123 -9.32 -0.67 11.74
C SER A 123 -9.93 -2.07 11.81
N HIS A 124 -10.38 -2.47 13.01
CA HIS A 124 -11.09 -3.72 13.22
C HIS A 124 -12.42 -3.74 12.46
N LYS A 125 -12.43 -4.29 11.23
CA LYS A 125 -13.68 -4.65 10.54
C LYS A 125 -14.40 -5.72 11.35
N ALA A 126 -15.67 -5.46 11.69
CA ALA A 126 -16.54 -6.36 12.43
C ALA A 126 -17.10 -7.46 11.52
N CYS A 127 -16.93 -8.72 11.91
CA CYS A 127 -17.45 -9.85 11.15
C CYS A 127 -18.95 -10.10 11.44
N HIS A 128 -19.63 -10.79 10.51
CA HIS A 128 -21.06 -11.14 10.57
C HIS A 128 -21.28 -12.63 10.33
N CYS A 129 -20.36 -13.47 10.81
CA CYS A 129 -20.34 -14.90 10.53
C CYS A 129 -21.52 -15.64 11.18
N LYS A 130 -22.12 -16.60 10.46
CA LYS A 130 -23.24 -17.42 10.96
C LYS A 130 -22.94 -18.91 11.09
N ARG A 131 -21.95 -19.43 10.34
CA ARG A 131 -21.70 -20.88 10.19
C ARG A 131 -20.23 -21.30 10.35
N SER A 132 -19.32 -20.34 10.41
CA SER A 132 -17.89 -20.63 10.53
C SER A 132 -17.45 -20.84 11.98
N ASN A 133 -18.32 -20.52 12.95
CA ASN A 133 -17.96 -20.34 14.37
C ASN A 133 -16.73 -19.43 14.56
N CYS A 134 -16.43 -18.59 13.56
CA CYS A 134 -15.24 -17.75 13.48
C CYS A 134 -13.89 -18.48 13.56
N ILE A 135 -13.84 -19.79 13.30
CA ILE A 135 -12.61 -20.61 13.35
C ILE A 135 -12.18 -21.14 11.97
N LYS A 136 -12.66 -20.48 10.91
CA LYS A 136 -12.36 -20.81 9.51
C LYS A 136 -12.05 -19.52 8.76
N LYS A 137 -11.27 -19.62 7.68
CA LYS A 137 -10.90 -18.49 6.81
C LYS A 137 -12.09 -17.76 6.13
N TYR A 138 -13.31 -18.26 6.28
CA TYR A 138 -14.51 -17.50 5.94
C TYR A 138 -14.77 -16.29 6.86
N CYS A 139 -14.11 -16.23 8.02
CA CYS A 139 -14.17 -15.11 8.94
C CYS A 139 -12.92 -14.23 8.75
N GLU A 140 -13.12 -12.96 8.40
CA GLU A 140 -12.03 -11.97 8.26
C GLU A 140 -11.18 -11.88 9.53
N CYS A 141 -11.78 -11.94 10.73
CA CYS A 141 -11.02 -11.92 11.98
C CYS A 141 -10.06 -13.13 12.06
N TYR A 142 -10.55 -14.32 11.71
CA TYR A 142 -9.73 -15.54 11.76
C TYR A 142 -8.64 -15.55 10.69
N GLU A 143 -8.96 -15.09 9.47
CA GLU A 143 -8.00 -14.96 8.38
C GLU A 143 -6.86 -14.00 8.72
N ASP A 144 -7.19 -12.86 9.36
CA ASP A 144 -6.25 -11.86 9.86
C ASP A 144 -5.53 -12.30 11.16
N SER A 145 -5.75 -13.52 11.64
CA SER A 145 -5.18 -14.02 12.90
C SER A 145 -5.49 -13.14 14.14
N ARG A 146 -6.66 -12.49 14.15
CA ARG A 146 -7.16 -11.66 15.26
C ARG A 146 -8.42 -12.26 15.89
N PRO A 147 -8.62 -12.10 17.21
CA PRO A 147 -9.85 -12.53 17.85
C PRO A 147 -11.03 -11.65 17.42
N CYS A 148 -12.23 -12.21 17.45
CA CYS A 148 -13.45 -11.43 17.33
C CYS A 148 -13.59 -10.52 18.56
N THR A 149 -14.01 -9.28 18.31
CA THR A 149 -14.28 -8.29 19.35
C THR A 149 -15.80 -8.16 19.60
N PRO A 150 -16.23 -7.46 20.67
CA PRO A 150 -17.65 -7.19 20.92
C PRO A 150 -18.36 -6.42 19.78
N LEU A 151 -17.62 -5.79 18.87
CA LEU A 151 -18.19 -5.14 17.68
C LEU A 151 -18.67 -6.15 16.61
N CYS A 152 -18.21 -7.40 16.67
CA CYS A 152 -18.61 -8.45 15.74
C CYS A 152 -20.04 -8.93 16.00
N LYS A 153 -20.82 -9.09 14.93
CA LYS A 153 -22.22 -9.56 14.98
C LYS A 153 -22.33 -11.04 14.60
N CYS A 154 -21.33 -11.83 14.97
CA CYS A 154 -21.25 -13.25 14.64
C CYS A 154 -22.10 -14.10 15.58
N GLU A 155 -22.68 -15.18 15.05
CA GLU A 155 -23.48 -16.16 15.79
C GLU A 155 -22.60 -17.38 16.12
N GLY A 156 -22.62 -17.83 17.39
CA GLY A 156 -21.87 -19.01 17.84
C GLY A 156 -20.34 -18.86 17.73
N CYS A 157 -19.80 -17.68 17.99
CA CYS A 157 -18.36 -17.40 17.88
C CYS A 157 -17.52 -18.25 18.84
N GLN A 158 -16.46 -18.87 18.33
CA GLN A 158 -15.43 -19.58 19.09
C GLN A 158 -14.05 -18.92 18.98
N ASN A 159 -13.96 -17.77 18.29
CA ASN A 159 -12.72 -16.99 18.13
C ASN A 159 -12.68 -15.82 19.12
N MET A 160 -12.66 -16.12 20.42
CA MET A 160 -12.76 -15.08 21.47
C MET A 160 -11.41 -14.63 22.06
N GLY A 161 -10.28 -15.15 21.56
CA GLY A 161 -8.95 -14.66 21.97
C GLY A 161 -8.58 -14.89 23.43
N ASN A 162 -9.30 -15.76 24.14
CA ASN A 162 -8.98 -16.09 25.53
C ASN A 162 -7.58 -16.72 25.59
N GLN A 163 -6.61 -15.95 26.08
CA GLN A 163 -5.45 -16.45 26.80
C GLN A 163 -5.82 -16.52 28.28
#